data_AF-A0A660M4L7-F1
#
_entry.id   AF-A0A660M4L7-F1
#
_cell.length_a   1.000
_cell.length_b   1.000
_cell.length_c   1.000
_cell.angle_alpha   90.00
_cell.angle_beta   90.00
_cell.angle_gamma   90.00
#
_symmetry.space_group_name_H-M   'P 1'
#
loop_
_entity.id
_entity.type
_entity.pdbx_description
1 polymer ?
#
loop_
_entity_poly.entity_id
_entity_poly.type
_entity_poly.pdbx_seq_one_letter_code
_entity_poly.pdbx_strand_id
1 'polypeptide(L)' 'MHHSSIKTRHSRVRHPNDDAHIERFNRTLRKECIGAYNCNKDISFISHKLDRFIDYYNYDRIHLGINLRTPYEMLHR' A
#
# COMPACT_ATOMS: atom_id res chain seq x y z
N MET A 1 2.01 -11.69 27.10
CA MET A 1 2.80 -11.63 25.85
C MET A 1 3.26 -10.20 25.67
N HIS A 2 4.57 -9.98 25.72
CA HIS A 2 5.20 -8.66 25.69
C HIS A 2 5.14 -8.16 24.24
N HIS A 3 4.06 -7.47 23.86
CA HIS A 3 4.02 -6.80 22.57
C HIS A 3 5.13 -5.75 22.56
N SER A 4 6.03 -5.89 21.59
CA SER A 4 7.21 -5.09 21.35
C SER A 4 6.96 -3.60 21.62
N SER A 5 7.99 -2.87 22.05
CA SER A 5 8.06 -1.44 22.38
C SER A 5 7.71 -0.48 21.22
N ILE A 6 6.59 -0.72 20.55
CA ILE A 6 6.09 0.05 19.41
C ILE A 6 5.08 1.06 19.95
N LYS A 7 5.37 2.34 19.74
CA LYS A 7 4.46 3.43 20.11
C LYS A 7 3.27 3.44 19.14
N THR A 8 2.06 3.36 19.67
CA THR A 8 0.82 3.52 18.90
C THR A 8 0.38 4.98 18.92
N ARG A 9 -0.22 5.45 17.82
CA ARG A 9 -0.80 6.80 17.70
C ARG A 9 -2.08 6.72 16.87
N HIS A 10 -3.10 7.49 17.25
CA HIS A 10 -4.31 7.71 16.43
C HIS A 10 -4.16 8.94 15.52
N SER A 11 -4.81 8.95 14.36
CA SER A 11 -4.95 10.15 13.53
C SER A 11 -5.82 11.20 14.22
N ARG A 12 -5.57 12.48 13.91
CA ARG A 12 -6.32 13.59 14.53
C ARG A 12 -7.74 13.66 13.97
N VAL A 13 -8.68 13.99 14.84
CA VAL A 13 -10.08 14.21 14.46
C VAL A 13 -10.17 15.29 13.38
N ARG A 14 -10.87 15.02 12.27
CA ARG A 14 -11.08 15.94 11.13
C ARG A 14 -9.80 16.37 10.39
N HIS A 15 -8.75 15.55 10.43
CA HIS A 15 -7.52 15.79 9.67
C HIS A 15 -7.30 14.70 8.61
N PRO A 16 -7.99 14.76 7.45
CA PRO A 16 -7.91 13.72 6.42
C PRO A 16 -6.50 13.57 5.83
N ASN A 17 -5.66 14.60 5.95
CA ASN A 17 -4.28 14.58 5.46
C ASN A 17 -3.35 13.67 6.28
N ASP A 18 -3.70 13.32 7.53
CA ASP A 18 -2.87 12.44 8.37
C ASP A 18 -2.71 11.04 7.70
N ASP A 19 -3.78 10.55 7.06
CA ASP A 19 -3.82 9.21 6.45
C ASP A 19 -3.91 9.24 4.91
N ALA A 20 -3.90 10.43 4.29
CA ALA A 20 -4.15 10.60 2.85
C ALA A 20 -3.24 9.77 1.93
N HIS A 21 -1.97 9.57 2.32
CA HIS A 21 -1.04 8.73 1.56
C HIS A 21 -1.42 7.25 1.63
N ILE A 22 -1.79 6.76 2.80
CA ILE A 22 -2.26 5.37 3.02
C ILE A 22 -3.56 5.14 2.28
N GLU A 23 -4.49 6.10 2.32
CA GLU A 23 -5.75 6.03 1.58
C GLU A 23 -5.54 6.00 0.06
N ARG A 24 -4.64 6.85 -0.46
CA ARG A 24 -4.27 6.85 -1.88
C ARG A 24 -3.66 5.50 -2.31
N PHE A 25 -2.80 4.92 -1.47
CA PHE A 25 -2.27 3.58 -1.71
C PHE A 25 -3.40 2.53 -1.73
N ASN A 26 -4.27 2.49 -0.71
CA ASN A 26 -5.37 1.55 -0.62
C ASN A 26 -6.35 1.65 -1.81
N ARG A 27 -6.61 2.87 -2.30
CA ARG A 27 -7.38 3.09 -3.53
C ARG A 27 -6.70 2.50 -4.75
N THR A 28 -5.38 2.66 -4.88
CA THR A 28 -4.57 2.13 -5.98
C THR A 28 -4.58 0.60 -5.94
N LEU A 29 -4.33 0.01 -4.76
CA LEU A 29 -4.39 -1.44 -4.53
C LEU A 29 -5.76 -2.00 -4.94
N ARG A 30 -6.86 -1.40 -4.47
CA ARG A 30 -8.20 -1.84 -4.85
C ARG A 30 -8.45 -1.72 -6.35
N LYS A 31 -8.09 -0.58 -6.96
CA LYS A 31 -8.37 -0.32 -8.37
C LYS A 31 -7.56 -1.20 -9.32
N GLU A 32 -6.28 -1.42 -9.01
CA GLU A 32 -5.32 -2.07 -9.92
C GLU A 32 -5.07 -3.54 -9.58
N CYS A 33 -5.01 -3.90 -8.29
CA CYS A 33 -4.81 -5.29 -7.88
C CYS A 33 -6.13 -6.07 -7.83
N ILE A 34 -7.11 -5.62 -7.05
CA ILE A 34 -8.32 -6.43 -6.77
C ILE A 34 -9.42 -6.22 -7.83
N GLY A 35 -9.53 -5.00 -8.36
CA GLY A 35 -10.65 -4.56 -9.20
C GLY A 35 -11.89 -4.18 -8.39
N ALA A 36 -12.91 -3.64 -9.07
CA ALA A 36 -14.18 -3.27 -8.45
C ALA A 36 -14.99 -4.48 -7.94
N TYR A 37 -14.76 -5.65 -8.54
CA TYR A 37 -15.40 -6.91 -8.16
C TYR A 37 -14.42 -8.05 -8.44
N ASN A 38 -14.02 -8.78 -7.39
CA ASN A 38 -13.29 -10.02 -7.55
C ASN A 38 -14.27 -11.19 -7.35
N CYS A 39 -14.58 -11.90 -8.44
CA CYS A 39 -15.47 -13.06 -8.39
C CYS A 39 -14.83 -14.25 -7.67
N ASN A 40 -13.50 -14.29 -7.58
CA ASN A 40 -12.77 -15.32 -6.87
C ASN A 40 -12.51 -14.87 -5.42
N LYS A 41 -13.13 -15.57 -4.47
CA LYS A 41 -12.99 -15.32 -3.03
C LYS A 41 -11.95 -16.22 -2.35
N ASP A 42 -11.23 -17.03 -3.13
CA ASP A 42 -10.15 -17.84 -2.60
C ASP A 42 -9.03 -16.95 -2.03
N ILE A 43 -8.69 -17.20 -0.78
CA ILE A 43 -7.67 -16.46 -0.04
C ILE A 43 -6.30 -16.70 -0.67
N SER A 44 -5.99 -17.93 -1.11
CA SER A 44 -4.69 -18.24 -1.70
C SER A 44 -4.46 -17.44 -2.99
N PHE A 45 -5.47 -17.41 -3.86
CA PHE A 45 -5.44 -16.59 -5.07
C PHE A 45 -5.25 -15.10 -4.76
N ILE A 46 -5.99 -14.56 -3.78
CA ILE A 46 -5.89 -13.14 -3.39
C ILE A 46 -4.49 -12.84 -2.83
N SER A 47 -3.96 -13.68 -1.95
CA SER A 47 -2.62 -13.52 -1.40
C SER A 47 -1.55 -13.50 -2.49
N HIS A 48 -1.57 -14.47 -3.41
CA HIS A 48 -0.61 -14.49 -4.53
C HIS A 48 -0.69 -13.23 -5.40
N LYS A 49 -1.91 -12.72 -5.63
CA LYS A 49 -2.12 -11.49 -6.39
C LYS A 49 -1.58 -10.26 -5.65
N LEU A 50 -1.80 -10.20 -4.33
CA LEU A 50 -1.30 -9.14 -3.46
C LEU A 50 0.22 -9.12 -3.43
N ASP A 51 0.86 -10.28 -3.24
CA ASP A 51 2.32 -10.40 -3.20
C ASP A 51 2.93 -9.86 -4.50
N ARG A 52 2.43 -10.33 -5.65
CA ARG A 52 2.88 -9.85 -6.96
C ARG A 52 2.66 -8.35 -7.16
N PHE A 53 1.54 -7.82 -6.68
CA PHE A 53 1.26 -6.39 -6.82
C PHE A 53 2.17 -5.54 -5.93
N ILE A 54 2.47 -6.00 -4.71
CA ILE A 54 3.37 -5.32 -3.78
C ILE A 54 4.78 -5.25 -4.36
N ASP A 55 5.26 -6.35 -4.94
CA ASP A 55 6.57 -6.38 -5.62
C ASP A 55 6.62 -5.37 -6.77
N TYR A 56 5.63 -5.42 -7.67
CA TYR A 56 5.52 -4.45 -8.77
C TYR A 56 5.47 -2.99 -8.26
N TYR A 57 4.65 -2.72 -7.24
CA TYR A 57 4.48 -1.37 -6.70
C TYR A 57 5.79 -0.82 -6.13
N ASN A 58 6.57 -1.66 -5.45
CA ASN A 58 7.79 -1.23 -4.78
C ASN A 58 8.99 -1.13 -5.74
N TYR A 59 9.12 -2.04 -6.70
CA TYR A 59 10.34 -2.23 -7.49
C TYR A 59 10.24 -1.77 -8.94
N ASP A 60 9.05 -1.77 -9.55
CA ASP A 60 8.90 -1.49 -10.99
C ASP A 60 8.09 -0.23 -11.27
N ARG A 61 7.20 0.16 -10.34
CA ARG A 61 6.30 1.29 -10.55
C ARG A 61 7.04 2.62 -10.47
N ILE A 62 7.05 3.35 -11.58
CA ILE A 62 7.60 4.70 -11.64
C ILE A 62 6.55 5.71 -11.14
N HIS A 63 6.95 6.56 -10.20
CA HIS A 63 6.07 7.57 -9.62
C HIS A 63 6.52 8.99 -9.99
N LEU A 64 5.66 9.71 -10.69
CA LEU A 64 5.88 11.13 -11.05
C LEU A 64 6.14 12.01 -9.81
N GLY A 65 5.45 11.73 -8.70
CA GLY A 65 5.54 12.51 -7.45
C GLY A 65 6.82 12.30 -6.64
N ILE A 66 7.69 11.36 -7.04
CA ILE A 66 8.99 11.10 -6.40
C ILE A 66 10.12 11.11 -7.44
N ASN A 67 10.09 12.08 -8.36
CA ASN A 67 11.13 12.30 -9.36
C ASN A 67 11.38 11.10 -10.29
N LEU A 68 10.30 10.45 -10.76
CA LEU A 68 10.39 9.29 -11.66
C LEU A 68 11.17 8.12 -11.07
N ARG A 69 11.11 7.95 -9.75
CA ARG A 69 11.71 6.81 -9.05
C ARG A 69 10.67 5.80 -8.63
N THR A 70 11.14 4.61 -8.31
CA THR A 70 10.35 3.60 -7.61
C THR A 70 10.35 3.88 -6.10
N PRO A 71 9.34 3.40 -5.35
CA PRO A 71 9.35 3.55 -3.89
C PRO A 71 10.60 2.97 -3.25
N TYR A 72 11.11 1.83 -3.77
CA TYR A 72 12.34 1.23 -3.31
C TYR A 72 13.54 2.17 -3.49
N GLU A 73 13.73 2.75 -4.67
CA GLU A 73 14.82 3.71 -4.93
C GLU A 73 14.75 4.99 -4.09
N MET A 74 13.55 5.39 -3.66
CA MET A 74 13.36 6.56 -2.80
C MET A 74 13.74 6.29 -1.35
N LEU A 75 13.47 5.07 -0.85
CA LEU A 75 13.68 4.72 0.56
C LEU A 75 15.14 4.33 0.89
N HIS A 76 15.91 3.82 -0.08
CA HIS A 76 17.31 3.40 0.11
C HIS A 76 18.31 4.58 0.09
N ARG A 77 17.92 5.73 0.65
CA ARG A 77 18.71 6.96 0.62
C ARG A 77 19.19 7.40 1.99
#